data_AF-A0AAW6WXM3-F1
#
_entry.id   AF-A0AAW6WXM3-F1
#
_cell.length_a   1.000
_cell.length_b   1.000
_cell.length_c   1.000
_cell.angle_alpha   90.00
_cell.angle_beta   90.00
_cell.angle_gamma   90.00
#
_symmetry.space_group_name_H-M   'P 1'
#
loop_
_entity.id
_entity.type
_entity.pdbx_description
1 polymer ?
#
loop_
_entity_poly.entity_id
_entity_poly.type
_entity_poly.pdbx_seq_one_letter_code
_entity_poly.pdbx_strand_id
1 'polypeptide(L)' 'TPVPGGVGPMTIAMLMANTVIAAYRAASKKPPKF' A
#
# COMPACT_ATOMS: atom_id res chain seq x y z
N THR A 1 -14.66 17.46 -12.96
CA THR A 1 -13.85 16.90 -11.85
C THR A 1 -12.66 16.20 -12.49
N PRO A 2 -11.39 16.57 -12.24
CA PRO A 2 -10.32 16.07 -13.07
C PRO A 2 -9.99 14.64 -12.65
N VAL A 3 -10.45 13.69 -13.46
CA VAL A 3 -9.96 12.31 -13.52
C VAL A 3 -9.81 12.01 -15.01
N PRO A 4 -8.57 11.78 -15.47
CA PRO A 4 -8.01 10.44 -15.33
C PRO A 4 -6.66 10.48 -14.60
N GLY A 5 -6.54 9.79 -13.46
CA GLY A 5 -5.24 9.59 -12.81
C GLY A 5 -5.23 9.45 -11.29
N GLY A 6 -6.32 9.76 -10.57
CA GLY A 6 -6.26 9.86 -9.11
C GLY A 6 -6.42 8.53 -8.37
N VAL A 7 -7.49 7.78 -8.67
CA VAL A 7 -7.93 6.69 -7.78
C VAL A 7 -7.30 5.35 -8.14
N GLY A 8 -7.15 5.04 -9.44
CA GLY A 8 -6.56 3.78 -9.90
C GLY A 8 -5.12 3.55 -9.37
N PRO A 9 -4.19 4.49 -9.62
CA PRO A 9 -2.83 4.39 -9.07
C PRO A 9 -2.79 4.38 -7.54
N MET A 10 -3.66 5.14 -6.87
CA MET A 10 -3.74 5.17 -5.40
C MET A 10 -4.24 3.85 -4.82
N THR A 11 -5.21 3.19 -5.46
CA THR A 11 -5.69 1.86 -5.06
C THR A 11 -4.58 0.82 -5.17
N ILE A 12 -3.81 0.84 -6.26
CA ILE A 12 -2.68 -0.08 -6.44
C ILE A 12 -1.61 0.19 -5.38
N ALA A 13 -1.27 1.46 -5.13
CA ALA A 13 -0.30 1.83 -4.11
C ALA A 13 -0.74 1.38 -2.70
N MET A 14 -2.01 1.57 -2.34
CA MET A 14 -2.57 1.16 -1.06
C MET A 14 -2.60 -0.37 -0.89
N LEU A 15 -2.94 -1.10 -1.95
CA LEU A 15 -2.88 -2.56 -1.94
C LEU A 15 -1.45 -3.04 -1.66
N MET A 16 -0.47 -2.51 -2.39
CA MET A 16 0.94 -2.88 -2.22
C MET A 16 1.46 -2.52 -0.83
N ALA A 17 1.10 -1.33 -0.30
CA ALA A 17 1.45 -0.94 1.06
C ALA A 17 0.92 -1.93 2.10
N ASN A 18 -0.35 -2.35 1.97
CA ASN A 18 -0.95 -3.34 2.86
C ASN A 18 -0.29 -4.72 2.72
N THR A 19 0.04 -5.16 1.51
CA THR A 19 0.77 -6.42 1.27
C THR A 19 2.13 -6.42 1.96
N VAL A 20 2.88 -5.32 1.85
CA VAL A 20 4.18 -5.19 2.54
C VAL A 20 4.00 -5.21 4.06
N ILE A 21 3.05 -4.44 4.60
CA ILE A 21 2.76 -4.43 6.05
C ILE A 21 2.39 -5.84 6.55
N ALA A 22 1.56 -6.57 5.81
CA ALA A 22 1.17 -7.94 6.16
C ALA A 22 2.37 -8.89 6.16
N ALA A 23 3.26 -8.81 5.17
CA ALA A 23 4.48 -9.62 5.11
C ALA A 23 5.41 -9.35 6.31
N TYR A 24 5.57 -8.08 6.71
CA TYR A 24 6.36 -7.73 7.90
C TYR A 24 5.74 -8.29 9.18
N ARG A 25 4.42 -8.20 9.34
CA ARG A 25 3.71 -8.78 10.48
C ARG A 25 3.84 -10.31 10.53
N ALA A 26 3.71 -10.98 9.39
CA ALA A 26 3.89 -12.44 9.28
C ALA A 26 5.33 -12.87 9.63
N ALA A 27 6.31 -12.04 9.33
CA ALA A 27 7.71 -12.26 9.69
C ALA A 27 8.07 -11.80 11.12
N SER A 28 7.10 -11.37 11.94
CA SER A 28 7.33 -10.73 13.25
C SER A 28 8.32 -9.56 13.21
N LYS A 29 8.38 -8.84 12.08
CA LYS A 29 9.23 -7.65 11.87
C LYS A 29 8.39 -6.38 12.00
N LYS A 30 9.02 -5.30 12.45
CA LYS A 30 8.37 -3.98 12.53
C LYS A 30 8.08 -3.45 11.12
N PRO A 31 6.82 -3.13 10.77
CA PRO A 31 6.49 -2.66 9.42
C PRO A 31 7.15 -1.30 9.13
N PRO A 32 7.49 -1.05 7.85
CA PRO A 32 8.04 0.22 7.41
C PRO A 32 7.03 1.37 7.54
N LYS A 33 7.53 2.61 7.69
CA LYS A 33 6.74 3.84 7.59
C LYS A 33 7.09 4.52 6.27
N PHE A 34 6.06 4.78 5.47
CA PHE A 34 6.15 5.52 4.20
C PHE A 34 5.44 6.85 4.36
#